data_AF-A0A1G0D4W7-F1
#
_entry.id   AF-A0A1G0D4W7-F1
#
_cell.length_a   1.000
_cell.length_b   1.000
_cell.length_c   1.000
_cell.angle_alpha   90.00
_cell.angle_beta   90.00
_cell.angle_gamma   90.00
#
_symmetry.space_group_name_H-M   'P 1'
#
loop_
_entity.id
_entity.type
_entity.pdbx_description
1 polymer ?
#
loop_
_entity_poly.entity_id
_entity_poly.type
_entity_poly.pdbx_seq_one_letter_code
_entity_poly.pdbx_strand_id
1 'polypeptide(L)'
;MQAAVNAAASGTTLNIPAGDCDWGTQQLNVPAGIALRGAGRDKTTIRRIGSVPEARYLVAFDCSNGKRAGFSGMTLIGNGNGAIHDKGLGLLYGCVDFTVADSRFTKFIFSAIEVTGPVKQRGVIYNNEFIDNYSNSLRNLGYGVVVYGDGSWPALELGTQNAVFIENNYMSGNRHHVASNNASRYVFRYNTVIANDLTKDFAMADAHGLSSSPRGSRSWEIYNNNFSAKLTSGRVYAAIGIRGGNGVIFNNTISSDIARPVMLALEGSTCGTYPAPDQIRQAWIWNNNLGEISNGCTASIQLGRDYFTTGKSGYVPYTYPHPLRG
;
A
#
# COMPACT_ATOMS: atom_id res chain seq x y z
N MET A 1 19.18 9.96 17.94
CA MET A 1 18.57 8.67 17.53
C MET A 1 19.55 7.75 16.82
N GLN A 2 20.24 8.18 15.74
CA GLN A 2 21.15 7.30 14.98
C GLN A 2 22.23 6.61 15.85
N ALA A 3 22.83 7.32 16.82
CA ALA A 3 23.79 6.72 17.75
C ALA A 3 23.20 5.55 18.57
N ALA A 4 21.93 5.67 19.00
CA ALA A 4 21.24 4.60 19.74
C ALA A 4 20.96 3.39 18.84
N VAL A 5 20.62 3.63 17.56
CA VAL A 5 20.47 2.56 16.56
C VAL A 5 21.79 1.82 16.35
N ASN A 6 22.90 2.56 16.19
CA ASN A 6 24.22 1.96 15.98
C ASN A 6 24.71 1.12 17.17
N ALA A 7 24.28 1.47 18.39
CA ALA A 7 24.64 0.75 19.61
C ALA A 7 23.68 -0.42 19.96
N ALA A 8 22.53 -0.51 19.29
CA ALA A 8 21.49 -1.48 19.63
C ALA A 8 21.85 -2.89 19.13
N ALA A 9 21.70 -3.88 20.00
CA ALA A 9 21.80 -5.28 19.62
C ALA A 9 20.54 -5.73 18.86
N SER A 10 20.70 -6.75 18.03
CA SER A 10 19.57 -7.45 17.41
C SER A 10 18.60 -7.99 18.47
N GLY A 11 17.30 -7.88 18.21
CA GLY A 11 16.21 -8.19 19.15
C GLY A 11 15.79 -7.00 20.02
N THR A 12 16.50 -5.87 19.98
CA THR A 12 16.21 -4.71 20.84
C THR A 12 15.03 -3.91 20.33
N THR A 13 14.17 -3.47 21.25
CA THR A 13 13.21 -2.39 21.01
C THR A 13 13.79 -1.08 21.52
N LEU A 14 13.99 -0.11 20.64
CA LEU A 14 14.38 1.25 20.98
C LEU A 14 13.13 2.10 21.20
N ASN A 15 12.95 2.52 22.45
CA ASN A 15 11.86 3.40 22.84
C ASN A 15 12.23 4.86 22.55
N ILE A 16 11.40 5.54 21.76
CA ILE A 16 11.50 6.97 21.47
C ILE A 16 10.53 7.67 22.42
N PRO A 17 10.99 8.62 23.25
CA PRO A 17 10.15 9.28 24.23
C PRO A 17 9.05 10.12 23.55
N ALA A 18 8.07 10.54 24.35
CA ALA A 18 7.11 11.55 23.93
C ALA A 18 7.86 12.85 23.58
N GLY A 19 7.36 13.56 22.58
CA GLY A 19 7.96 14.79 22.09
C GLY A 19 7.61 15.06 20.64
N ASP A 20 7.96 16.27 20.23
CA ASP A 20 7.79 16.79 18.90
C ASP A 20 9.18 17.15 18.36
N CYS A 21 9.66 16.42 17.35
CA CYS A 21 11.01 16.58 16.84
C CYS A 21 10.99 16.79 15.33
N ASP A 22 11.66 17.84 14.87
CA ASP A 22 11.98 18.05 13.47
C ASP A 22 13.35 17.47 13.15
N TRP A 23 13.42 16.62 12.12
CA TRP A 23 14.66 16.03 11.62
C TRP A 23 15.20 16.75 10.38
N GLY A 24 14.56 17.84 9.92
CA GLY A 24 15.01 18.62 8.78
C GLY A 24 15.14 17.74 7.54
N THR A 25 16.37 17.56 7.05
CA THR A 25 16.71 16.71 5.88
C THR A 25 17.27 15.33 6.25
N GLN A 26 17.38 15.01 7.54
CA GLN A 26 18.00 13.78 8.02
C GLN A 26 17.12 12.55 7.73
N GLN A 27 17.76 11.39 7.58
CA GLN A 27 17.12 10.08 7.47
C GLN A 27 17.70 9.20 8.58
N LEU A 28 16.85 8.51 9.31
CA LEU A 28 17.29 7.48 10.25
C LEU A 28 17.45 6.15 9.50
N ASN A 29 18.66 5.61 9.47
CA ASN A 29 18.92 4.29 8.89
C ASN A 29 18.94 3.23 9.99
N VAL A 30 18.15 2.18 9.83
CA VAL A 30 17.93 1.16 10.85
C VAL A 30 18.17 -0.22 10.24
N PRO A 31 19.14 -1.02 10.70
CA PRO A 31 19.20 -2.41 10.29
C PRO A 31 18.01 -3.17 10.86
N ALA A 32 17.44 -4.09 10.09
CA ALA A 32 16.44 -4.99 10.62
C ALA A 32 17.03 -5.86 11.76
N GLY A 33 16.16 -6.36 12.63
CA GLY A 33 16.53 -6.89 13.94
C GLY A 33 16.40 -5.86 15.06
N ILE A 34 16.01 -4.62 14.76
CA ILE A 34 15.65 -3.60 15.75
C ILE A 34 14.17 -3.27 15.57
N ALA A 35 13.47 -3.04 16.67
CA ALA A 35 12.15 -2.42 16.66
C ALA A 35 12.24 -0.96 17.13
N LEU A 36 11.57 -0.05 16.44
CA LEU A 36 11.36 1.32 16.90
C LEU A 36 9.95 1.46 17.50
N ARG A 37 9.86 2.03 18.70
CA ARG A 37 8.59 2.24 19.39
C ARG A 37 8.51 3.64 19.98
N GLY A 38 7.56 4.46 19.57
CA GLY A 38 7.28 5.74 20.23
C GLY A 38 6.40 5.57 21.47
N ALA A 39 6.22 6.65 22.22
CA ALA A 39 5.37 6.67 23.41
C ALA A 39 3.85 6.61 23.10
N GLY A 40 3.49 6.56 21.82
CA GLY A 40 2.12 6.58 21.30
C GLY A 40 2.03 7.54 20.11
N ARG A 41 1.20 7.22 19.12
CA ARG A 41 1.05 8.03 17.89
C ARG A 41 0.74 9.50 18.15
N ASP A 42 -0.02 9.81 19.19
CA ASP A 42 -0.37 11.19 19.57
C ASP A 42 0.63 11.81 20.58
N LYS A 43 1.71 11.11 20.93
CA LYS A 43 2.72 11.55 21.91
C LYS A 43 4.12 11.71 21.34
N THR A 44 4.50 10.88 20.38
CA THR A 44 5.80 10.96 19.69
C THR A 44 5.57 11.37 18.24
N THR A 45 6.04 12.56 17.86
CA THR A 45 5.95 13.06 16.49
C THR A 45 7.33 13.37 15.93
N ILE A 46 7.61 12.85 14.74
CA ILE A 46 8.83 13.12 13.97
C ILE A 46 8.45 13.79 12.64
N ARG A 47 9.06 14.94 12.33
CA ARG A 47 8.78 15.71 11.11
C ARG A 47 9.97 15.78 10.18
N ARG A 48 9.65 15.91 8.88
CA ARG A 48 10.55 16.39 7.84
C ARG A 48 10.09 17.76 7.36
N ILE A 49 10.86 18.81 7.59
CA ILE A 49 10.58 20.15 7.01
C ILE A 49 11.55 20.55 5.89
N GLY A 50 12.66 19.82 5.74
CA GLY A 50 13.67 20.10 4.72
C GLY A 50 13.33 19.46 3.37
N SER A 51 13.87 20.04 2.29
CA SER A 51 13.85 19.42 0.97
C SER A 51 14.82 18.24 0.91
N VAL A 52 14.36 17.12 0.35
CA VAL A 52 15.15 15.91 0.18
C VAL A 52 14.94 15.33 -1.23
N PRO A 53 15.95 14.63 -1.78
CA PRO A 53 15.76 13.83 -2.99
C PRO A 53 14.70 12.73 -2.80
N GLU A 54 14.05 12.32 -3.88
CA GLU A 54 13.00 11.27 -3.90
C GLU A 54 13.45 9.94 -3.28
N ALA A 55 14.74 9.61 -3.37
CA ALA A 55 15.29 8.37 -2.81
C ALA A 55 15.34 8.35 -1.26
N ARG A 56 14.95 9.43 -0.58
CA ARG A 56 15.10 9.57 0.88
C ARG A 56 13.81 9.26 1.63
N TYR A 57 13.97 8.54 2.72
CA TYR A 57 12.95 8.21 3.69
C TYR A 57 13.16 9.01 4.97
N LEU A 58 12.12 9.22 5.78
CA LEU A 58 12.30 9.72 7.15
C LEU A 58 12.93 8.64 8.04
N VAL A 59 12.45 7.40 7.90
CA VAL A 59 13.02 6.20 8.51
C VAL A 59 13.19 5.14 7.44
N ALA A 60 14.38 4.56 7.31
CA ALA A 60 14.67 3.47 6.37
C ALA A 60 15.15 2.24 7.12
N PHE A 61 14.39 1.15 7.06
CA PHE A 61 14.84 -0.16 7.47
C PHE A 61 15.56 -0.87 6.34
N ASP A 62 16.77 -1.35 6.64
CA ASP A 62 17.52 -2.26 5.78
C ASP A 62 17.30 -3.70 6.25
N CYS A 63 16.57 -4.48 5.45
CA CYS A 63 16.26 -5.88 5.74
C CYS A 63 17.16 -6.89 5.01
N SER A 64 18.28 -6.45 4.41
CA SER A 64 19.22 -7.33 3.71
C SER A 64 19.80 -8.44 4.60
N ASN A 65 19.79 -8.25 5.92
CA ASN A 65 20.23 -9.23 6.90
C ASN A 65 19.19 -10.32 7.24
N GLY A 66 17.99 -10.28 6.63
CA GLY A 66 16.92 -11.26 6.81
C GLY A 66 16.21 -11.22 8.18
N LYS A 67 16.51 -10.22 9.03
CA LYS A 67 15.88 -10.08 10.34
C LYS A 67 14.58 -9.28 10.25
N ARG A 68 13.79 -9.32 11.32
CA ARG A 68 12.50 -8.65 11.41
C ARG A 68 12.66 -7.15 11.67
N ALA A 69 11.92 -6.33 10.93
CA ALA A 69 11.76 -4.90 11.21
C ALA A 69 10.48 -4.67 12.03
N GLY A 70 10.54 -3.78 13.02
CA GLY A 70 9.39 -3.37 13.82
C GLY A 70 9.29 -1.86 13.90
N PHE A 71 8.11 -1.30 13.64
CA PHE A 71 7.85 0.13 13.78
C PHE A 71 6.49 0.36 14.44
N SER A 72 6.46 1.13 15.53
CA SER A 72 5.19 1.38 16.21
C SER A 72 5.10 2.68 17.01
N GLY A 73 3.87 3.09 17.33
CA GLY A 73 3.58 4.03 18.41
C GLY A 73 4.08 5.44 18.17
N MET A 74 4.15 5.94 16.93
CA MET A 74 4.56 7.32 16.66
C MET A 74 3.89 7.90 15.41
N THR A 75 3.93 9.23 15.28
CA THR A 75 3.54 9.94 14.07
C THR A 75 4.77 10.31 13.25
N LEU A 76 4.77 9.99 11.96
CA LEU A 76 5.69 10.54 10.96
C LEU A 76 4.97 11.57 10.09
N ILE A 77 5.58 12.74 9.91
CA ILE A 77 5.04 13.84 9.10
C ILE A 77 6.04 14.22 8.01
N GLY A 78 5.60 14.12 6.76
CA GLY A 78 6.35 14.59 5.59
C GLY A 78 6.27 16.10 5.39
N ASN A 79 7.01 16.58 4.40
CA ASN A 79 7.12 18.01 4.09
C ASN A 79 5.78 18.62 3.64
N GLY A 80 4.99 17.85 2.88
CA GLY A 80 3.71 18.30 2.32
C GLY A 80 3.81 19.24 1.12
N ASN A 81 5.01 19.65 0.71
CA ASN A 81 5.22 20.43 -0.50
C ASN A 81 5.32 19.51 -1.73
N GLY A 82 4.44 19.70 -2.71
CA GLY A 82 4.42 18.89 -3.95
C GLY A 82 5.70 18.87 -4.78
N ALA A 83 6.64 19.81 -4.56
CA ALA A 83 7.96 19.78 -5.20
C ALA A 83 8.97 18.84 -4.50
N ILE A 84 8.62 18.32 -3.32
CA ILE A 84 9.48 17.45 -2.49
C ILE A 84 8.82 16.08 -2.42
N HIS A 85 9.34 15.12 -3.18
CA HIS A 85 8.79 13.75 -3.26
C HIS A 85 9.31 12.88 -2.10
N ASP A 86 9.10 13.32 -0.87
CA ASP A 86 9.60 12.62 0.30
C ASP A 86 8.80 11.35 0.62
N LYS A 87 9.47 10.45 1.34
CA LYS A 87 8.94 9.16 1.78
C LYS A 87 9.00 9.04 3.29
N GLY A 88 8.02 8.38 3.89
CA GLY A 88 7.94 8.19 5.33
C GLY A 88 8.83 7.05 5.82
N LEU A 89 8.29 5.84 5.77
CA LEU A 89 8.95 4.62 6.20
C LEU A 89 9.31 3.73 5.00
N GLY A 90 10.59 3.45 4.84
CA GLY A 90 11.10 2.46 3.88
C GLY A 90 11.31 1.11 4.55
N LEU A 91 10.72 0.06 3.99
CA LEU A 91 10.99 -1.34 4.32
C LEU A 91 11.74 -1.95 3.12
N LEU A 92 13.07 -1.87 3.17
CA LEU A 92 13.92 -2.04 2.00
C LEU A 92 14.58 -3.42 1.96
N TYR A 93 14.92 -3.85 0.75
CA TYR A 93 15.71 -5.05 0.48
C TYR A 93 15.03 -6.35 0.96
N GLY A 94 13.70 -6.41 0.88
CA GLY A 94 12.96 -7.66 1.01
C GLY A 94 12.65 -8.03 2.45
N CYS A 95 12.06 -7.11 3.20
CA CYS A 95 11.67 -7.36 4.59
C CYS A 95 10.71 -8.55 4.72
N VAL A 96 11.02 -9.45 5.65
CA VAL A 96 10.26 -10.65 5.96
C VAL A 96 9.86 -10.59 7.44
N ASP A 97 8.60 -10.95 7.70
CA ASP A 97 7.97 -10.95 9.02
C ASP A 97 8.06 -9.60 9.75
N PHE A 98 7.99 -8.49 9.00
CA PHE A 98 7.97 -7.16 9.60
C PHE A 98 6.60 -6.83 10.23
N THR A 99 6.60 -5.86 11.16
CA THR A 99 5.40 -5.29 11.76
C THR A 99 5.45 -3.76 11.74
N VAL A 100 4.37 -3.14 11.28
CA VAL A 100 4.15 -1.68 11.38
C VAL A 100 2.79 -1.43 12.02
N ALA A 101 2.78 -0.87 13.24
CA ALA A 101 1.58 -0.81 14.07
C ALA A 101 1.35 0.53 14.75
N ASP A 102 0.10 0.84 15.10
CA ASP A 102 -0.26 1.89 16.05
C ASP A 102 0.38 3.27 15.76
N SER A 103 0.57 3.60 14.48
CA SER A 103 1.30 4.77 14.03
C SER A 103 0.44 5.66 13.13
N ARG A 104 0.86 6.91 12.93
CA ARG A 104 0.23 7.83 11.96
C ARG A 104 1.25 8.31 10.94
N PHE A 105 0.87 8.36 9.68
CA PHE A 105 1.69 8.86 8.57
C PHE A 105 0.91 9.91 7.80
N THR A 106 1.50 11.10 7.64
CA THR A 106 0.82 12.20 6.96
C THR A 106 1.76 13.10 6.18
N LYS A 107 1.26 13.74 5.12
CA LYS A 107 1.97 14.73 4.30
C LYS A 107 3.21 14.22 3.55
N PHE A 108 3.33 12.90 3.33
CA PHE A 108 4.34 12.36 2.42
C PHE A 108 3.85 12.45 0.97
N ILE A 109 4.63 13.10 0.11
CA ILE A 109 4.20 13.34 -1.27
C ILE A 109 4.42 12.11 -2.15
N PHE A 110 5.51 11.37 -1.95
CA PHE A 110 5.68 10.11 -2.67
C PHE A 110 4.87 8.99 -2.00
N SER A 111 5.28 8.58 -0.80
CA SER A 111 4.62 7.52 -0.04
C SER A 111 4.80 7.64 1.46
N ALA A 112 3.76 7.31 2.22
CA ALA A 112 3.87 7.15 3.66
C ALA A 112 4.67 5.91 4.04
N ILE A 113 4.39 4.77 3.40
CA ILE A 113 5.19 3.54 3.51
C ILE A 113 5.51 3.01 2.11
N GLU A 114 6.77 2.64 1.91
CA GLU A 114 7.20 1.86 0.75
C GLU A 114 7.81 0.53 1.20
N VAL A 115 7.29 -0.56 0.66
CA VAL A 115 7.85 -1.90 0.83
C VAL A 115 8.47 -2.32 -0.50
N THR A 116 9.76 -2.65 -0.48
CA THR A 116 10.49 -2.94 -1.72
C THR A 116 11.64 -3.93 -1.51
N GLY A 117 12.00 -4.63 -2.58
CA GLY A 117 13.08 -5.62 -2.61
C GLY A 117 12.68 -6.96 -3.24
N PRO A 118 13.44 -8.04 -3.00
CA PRO A 118 13.20 -9.34 -3.64
C PRO A 118 11.84 -9.96 -3.31
N VAL A 119 11.43 -10.95 -4.12
CA VAL A 119 10.08 -11.59 -4.17
C VAL A 119 9.39 -11.88 -2.83
N LYS A 120 10.16 -12.22 -1.79
CA LYS A 120 9.62 -12.71 -0.50
C LYS A 120 9.40 -11.58 0.48
N GLN A 121 8.73 -10.51 0.07
CA GLN A 121 8.27 -9.48 1.01
C GLN A 121 7.01 -9.95 1.72
N ARG A 122 7.07 -10.02 3.04
CA ARG A 122 5.89 -10.33 3.86
C ARG A 122 5.98 -9.71 5.24
N GLY A 123 4.82 -9.38 5.77
CA GLY A 123 4.67 -8.70 7.05
C GLY A 123 3.29 -8.08 7.14
N VAL A 124 3.03 -7.38 8.24
CA VAL A 124 1.73 -6.76 8.49
C VAL A 124 1.86 -5.30 8.87
N ILE A 125 1.03 -4.48 8.22
CA ILE A 125 0.82 -3.06 8.48
C ILE A 125 -0.61 -2.92 9.04
N TYR A 126 -0.75 -2.64 10.33
CA TYR A 126 -2.05 -2.66 11.00
C TYR A 126 -2.28 -1.59 12.06
N ASN A 127 -3.55 -1.23 12.28
CA ASN A 127 -3.96 -0.23 13.27
C ASN A 127 -3.25 1.14 13.11
N ASN A 128 -2.90 1.50 11.87
CA ASN A 128 -2.27 2.78 11.55
C ASN A 128 -3.29 3.77 10.97
N GLU A 129 -2.90 5.05 10.98
CA GLU A 129 -3.59 6.15 10.32
C GLU A 129 -2.75 6.70 9.17
N PHE A 130 -3.32 6.73 7.95
CA PHE A 130 -2.69 7.30 6.75
C PHE A 130 -3.49 8.48 6.27
N ILE A 131 -3.01 9.69 6.52
CA ILE A 131 -3.79 10.93 6.38
C ILE A 131 -3.12 11.88 5.41
N ASP A 132 -3.81 12.24 4.33
CA ASP A 132 -3.41 13.33 3.42
C ASP A 132 -1.98 13.17 2.87
N ASN A 133 -1.60 11.94 2.47
CA ASN A 133 -0.36 11.69 1.73
C ASN A 133 -0.65 11.93 0.25
N TYR A 134 -0.71 13.21 -0.14
CA TYR A 134 -0.99 13.68 -1.50
C TYR A 134 -0.64 15.16 -1.62
N SER A 135 -0.30 15.63 -2.83
CA SER A 135 -0.26 17.06 -3.15
C SER A 135 -1.12 17.39 -4.36
N ASN A 136 -2.02 18.35 -4.18
CA ASN A 136 -2.86 18.88 -5.26
C ASN A 136 -2.07 19.68 -6.31
N SER A 137 -0.88 20.18 -5.99
CA SER A 137 -0.03 20.85 -6.99
C SER A 137 0.65 19.84 -7.93
N LEU A 138 0.93 18.63 -7.44
CA LEU A 138 1.66 17.60 -8.18
C LEU A 138 0.72 16.63 -8.93
N ARG A 139 -0.40 16.23 -8.32
CA ARG A 139 -1.46 15.39 -8.90
C ARG A 139 -1.04 14.02 -9.47
N ASN A 140 0.16 13.53 -9.17
CA ASN A 140 0.67 12.24 -9.72
C ASN A 140 1.31 11.29 -8.71
N LEU A 141 1.52 11.69 -7.46
CA LEU A 141 2.05 10.85 -6.37
C LEU A 141 1.17 11.00 -5.13
N GLY A 142 1.42 10.20 -4.10
CA GLY A 142 0.69 10.28 -2.82
C GLY A 142 0.15 8.94 -2.36
N TYR A 143 1.04 8.00 -2.04
CA TYR A 143 0.66 6.65 -1.67
C TYR A 143 0.57 6.50 -0.14
N GLY A 144 -0.51 5.92 0.37
CA GLY A 144 -0.57 5.48 1.77
C GLY A 144 0.45 4.37 2.00
N VAL A 145 0.30 3.28 1.26
CA VAL A 145 1.28 2.20 1.15
C VAL A 145 1.55 1.91 -0.32
N VAL A 146 2.82 1.78 -0.70
CA VAL A 146 3.20 1.26 -2.02
C VAL A 146 4.05 0.00 -1.86
N VAL A 147 3.73 -1.03 -2.65
CA VAL A 147 4.46 -2.31 -2.64
C VAL A 147 5.09 -2.54 -4.02
N TYR A 148 6.42 -2.61 -4.04
CA TYR A 148 7.19 -2.94 -5.24
C TYR A 148 7.89 -4.27 -5.06
N GLY A 149 7.67 -5.22 -5.97
CA GLY A 149 8.52 -6.42 -6.03
C GLY A 149 9.86 -6.14 -6.71
N ASP A 150 10.53 -7.21 -7.13
CA ASP A 150 11.80 -7.17 -7.87
C ASP A 150 11.65 -7.48 -9.37
N GLY A 151 10.42 -7.64 -9.86
CA GLY A 151 10.14 -8.03 -11.24
C GLY A 151 10.31 -9.53 -11.52
N SER A 152 10.65 -10.35 -10.53
CA SER A 152 10.50 -11.79 -10.66
C SER A 152 9.02 -12.15 -10.79
N TRP A 153 8.64 -13.06 -11.68
CA TRP A 153 7.24 -13.38 -11.94
C TRP A 153 6.89 -14.81 -11.51
N PRO A 154 6.83 -15.07 -10.20
CA PRO A 154 6.58 -16.40 -9.67
C PRO A 154 5.15 -16.90 -9.97
N ALA A 155 4.87 -18.15 -9.62
CA ALA A 155 3.51 -18.69 -9.67
C ALA A 155 2.53 -17.84 -8.85
N LEU A 156 1.25 -17.87 -9.24
CA LEU A 156 0.19 -17.19 -8.51
C LEU A 156 -0.02 -17.92 -7.19
N GLU A 157 0.12 -17.18 -6.08
CA GLU A 157 -0.16 -17.65 -4.74
C GLU A 157 -1.15 -16.68 -4.12
N LEU A 158 -2.27 -17.20 -3.61
CA LEU A 158 -3.32 -16.45 -2.92
C LEU A 158 -3.66 -17.18 -1.62
N GLY A 159 -4.06 -16.46 -0.58
CA GLY A 159 -4.42 -17.05 0.71
C GLY A 159 -3.23 -17.55 1.50
N THR A 160 -2.01 -17.10 1.18
CA THR A 160 -0.77 -17.52 1.83
C THR A 160 -0.14 -16.37 2.60
N GLN A 161 0.84 -16.67 3.45
CA GLN A 161 1.64 -15.66 4.15
C GLN A 161 2.57 -14.83 3.23
N ASN A 162 2.72 -15.19 1.95
CA ASN A 162 3.72 -14.61 1.05
C ASN A 162 3.22 -13.33 0.37
N ALA A 163 2.77 -12.37 1.18
CA ALA A 163 2.30 -11.07 0.73
C ALA A 163 2.53 -10.01 1.81
N VAL A 164 2.50 -8.74 1.40
CA VAL A 164 2.40 -7.60 2.32
C VAL A 164 0.95 -7.45 2.77
N PHE A 165 0.66 -7.66 4.04
CA PHE A 165 -0.68 -7.48 4.61
C PHE A 165 -0.86 -6.05 5.11
N ILE A 166 -1.95 -5.42 4.68
CA ILE A 166 -2.37 -4.09 5.10
C ILE A 166 -3.78 -4.26 5.66
N GLU A 167 -3.91 -4.27 6.99
CA GLU A 167 -5.16 -4.60 7.66
C GLU A 167 -5.56 -3.71 8.82
N ASN A 168 -6.86 -3.47 9.01
CA ASN A 168 -7.37 -2.64 10.11
C ASN A 168 -6.73 -1.24 10.20
N ASN A 169 -6.41 -0.63 9.06
CA ASN A 169 -5.93 0.75 9.03
C ASN A 169 -7.07 1.71 8.72
N TYR A 170 -6.94 2.94 9.22
CA TYR A 170 -7.74 4.08 8.79
C TYR A 170 -6.94 4.89 7.77
N MET A 171 -7.46 5.04 6.56
CA MET A 171 -6.74 5.67 5.47
C MET A 171 -7.63 6.74 4.81
N SER A 172 -7.21 8.00 4.82
CA SER A 172 -7.98 9.14 4.32
C SER A 172 -7.11 10.09 3.50
N GLY A 173 -7.61 10.55 2.35
CA GLY A 173 -6.95 11.63 1.59
C GLY A 173 -5.60 11.27 0.94
N ASN A 174 -5.33 9.98 0.73
CA ASN A 174 -4.19 9.53 -0.08
C ASN A 174 -4.64 9.44 -1.55
N ARG A 175 -3.71 9.61 -2.51
CA ARG A 175 -4.02 9.42 -3.95
C ARG A 175 -4.42 7.97 -4.22
N HIS A 176 -3.54 7.05 -3.87
CA HIS A 176 -3.86 5.64 -3.68
C HIS A 176 -3.60 5.31 -2.21
N HIS A 177 -4.57 4.77 -1.51
CA HIS A 177 -4.39 4.27 -0.15
C HIS A 177 -3.48 3.04 -0.14
N VAL A 178 -3.60 2.21 -1.17
CA VAL A 178 -2.61 1.18 -1.53
C VAL A 178 -2.35 1.20 -3.04
N ALA A 179 -1.09 1.08 -3.44
CA ALA A 179 -0.67 0.87 -4.83
C ALA A 179 0.41 -0.21 -4.92
N SER A 180 0.56 -0.80 -6.09
CA SER A 180 1.57 -1.85 -6.29
C SER A 180 2.09 -1.90 -7.73
N ASN A 181 3.34 -2.34 -7.89
CA ASN A 181 3.94 -2.63 -9.21
C ASN A 181 5.10 -3.65 -9.11
N ASN A 182 5.77 -3.96 -10.22
CA ASN A 182 7.01 -4.74 -10.29
C ASN A 182 6.96 -6.14 -9.66
N ALA A 183 5.92 -6.89 -9.97
CA ALA A 183 5.61 -8.24 -9.49
C ALA A 183 5.32 -8.36 -7.98
N SER A 184 4.90 -7.26 -7.37
CA SER A 184 4.42 -7.18 -5.99
C SER A 184 3.23 -8.09 -5.69
N ARG A 185 3.11 -8.44 -4.40
CA ARG A 185 2.01 -9.23 -3.83
C ARG A 185 1.50 -8.55 -2.56
N TYR A 186 0.22 -8.18 -2.51
CA TYR A 186 -0.36 -7.57 -1.31
C TYR A 186 -1.74 -8.12 -0.96
N VAL A 187 -2.08 -8.02 0.32
CA VAL A 187 -3.42 -8.26 0.85
C VAL A 187 -3.90 -6.99 1.53
N PHE A 188 -5.01 -6.44 1.05
CA PHE A 188 -5.63 -5.23 1.58
C PHE A 188 -6.99 -5.59 2.17
N ARG A 189 -7.11 -5.63 3.50
CA ARG A 189 -8.30 -6.18 4.17
C ARG A 189 -8.73 -5.46 5.43
N TYR A 190 -10.03 -5.40 5.71
CA TYR A 190 -10.55 -4.81 6.95
C TYR A 190 -10.13 -3.35 7.20
N ASN A 191 -9.78 -2.60 6.15
CA ASN A 191 -9.41 -1.19 6.27
C ASN A 191 -10.64 -0.29 6.13
N THR A 192 -10.58 0.88 6.77
CA THR A 192 -11.49 2.00 6.49
C THR A 192 -10.78 2.96 5.53
N VAL A 193 -11.38 3.18 4.36
CA VAL A 193 -10.74 3.87 3.25
C VAL A 193 -11.63 5.01 2.80
N ILE A 194 -11.10 6.24 2.85
CA ILE A 194 -11.88 7.46 2.61
C ILE A 194 -11.16 8.34 1.58
N ALA A 195 -11.83 8.64 0.46
CA ALA A 195 -11.37 9.68 -0.45
C ALA A 195 -11.96 11.04 -0.04
N ASN A 196 -11.26 12.13 -0.39
CA ASN A 196 -11.75 13.50 -0.19
C ASN A 196 -11.76 14.24 -1.54
N ASP A 197 -12.17 15.52 -1.53
CA ASP A 197 -12.23 16.33 -2.76
C ASP A 197 -10.89 16.43 -3.53
N LEU A 198 -9.75 16.32 -2.84
CA LEU A 198 -8.43 16.41 -3.47
C LEU A 198 -8.02 15.10 -4.15
N THR A 199 -8.54 13.97 -3.69
CA THR A 199 -8.12 12.64 -4.17
C THR A 199 -9.20 11.87 -4.92
N LYS A 200 -10.41 12.44 -5.07
CA LYS A 200 -11.55 11.80 -5.73
C LYS A 200 -11.31 11.41 -7.18
N ASP A 201 -10.33 11.98 -7.87
CA ASP A 201 -10.05 11.69 -9.28
C ASP A 201 -9.25 10.38 -9.51
N PHE A 202 -8.91 9.65 -8.45
CA PHE A 202 -8.06 8.46 -8.52
C PHE A 202 -8.74 7.22 -7.94
N ALA A 203 -8.23 6.03 -8.26
CA ALA A 203 -8.64 4.79 -7.60
C ALA A 203 -8.10 4.75 -6.17
N MET A 204 -8.88 4.30 -5.20
CA MET A 204 -8.45 4.27 -3.79
C MET A 204 -7.48 3.10 -3.51
N ALA A 205 -7.79 1.91 -4.00
CA ALA A 205 -6.88 0.77 -4.06
C ALA A 205 -6.47 0.50 -5.52
N ASP A 206 -5.17 0.33 -5.76
CA ASP A 206 -4.63 0.21 -7.11
C ASP A 206 -3.67 -0.97 -7.25
N ALA A 207 -3.64 -1.54 -8.45
CA ALA A 207 -2.61 -2.48 -8.89
C ALA A 207 -2.24 -2.19 -10.34
N HIS A 208 -1.03 -1.69 -10.58
CA HIS A 208 -0.54 -1.39 -11.92
C HIS A 208 -0.40 -2.68 -12.77
N GLY A 209 -0.62 -2.54 -14.07
CA GLY A 209 -0.14 -3.48 -15.08
C GLY A 209 1.28 -3.18 -15.52
N LEU A 210 1.74 -3.83 -16.60
CA LEU A 210 3.08 -3.56 -17.12
C LEU A 210 3.16 -2.09 -17.56
N SER A 211 4.08 -1.32 -16.99
CA SER A 211 4.25 0.09 -17.32
C SER A 211 5.74 0.48 -17.29
N SER A 212 6.15 1.33 -16.35
CA SER A 212 7.55 1.77 -16.21
C SER A 212 8.43 0.75 -15.50
N SER A 213 7.84 -0.19 -14.75
CA SER A 213 8.57 -1.28 -14.11
C SER A 213 8.75 -2.47 -15.06
N PRO A 214 9.79 -3.30 -14.88
CA PRO A 214 9.98 -4.53 -15.66
C PRO A 214 8.76 -5.45 -15.71
N ARG A 215 7.92 -5.43 -14.67
CA ARG A 215 6.64 -6.16 -14.58
C ARG A 215 5.52 -5.31 -13.98
N GLY A 216 4.27 -5.68 -14.26
CA GLY A 216 3.10 -5.18 -13.54
C GLY A 216 2.96 -5.76 -12.12
N SER A 217 1.83 -5.60 -11.45
CA SER A 217 1.58 -6.24 -10.15
C SER A 217 1.40 -7.75 -10.32
N ARG A 218 1.91 -8.58 -9.39
CA ARG A 218 1.78 -10.04 -9.53
C ARG A 218 0.46 -10.56 -8.99
N SER A 219 0.13 -10.19 -7.75
CA SER A 219 -1.12 -10.57 -7.11
C SER A 219 -1.63 -9.57 -6.09
N TRP A 220 -2.94 -9.61 -5.88
CA TRP A 220 -3.64 -8.78 -4.92
C TRP A 220 -4.82 -9.57 -4.32
N GLU A 221 -5.10 -9.34 -3.05
CA GLU A 221 -6.32 -9.83 -2.39
C GLU A 221 -6.96 -8.66 -1.66
N ILE A 222 -8.13 -8.23 -2.10
CA ILE A 222 -8.77 -7.00 -1.62
C ILE A 222 -10.14 -7.36 -1.06
N TYR A 223 -10.29 -7.43 0.27
CA TYR A 223 -11.54 -7.92 0.85
C TYR A 223 -11.91 -7.36 2.21
N ASN A 224 -13.21 -7.37 2.52
CA ASN A 224 -13.76 -6.89 3.80
C ASN A 224 -13.33 -5.44 4.15
N ASN A 225 -12.98 -4.59 3.19
CA ASN A 225 -12.72 -3.16 3.44
C ASN A 225 -14.01 -2.35 3.35
N ASN A 226 -14.02 -1.18 3.98
CA ASN A 226 -15.07 -0.18 3.83
C ASN A 226 -14.52 1.02 3.04
N PHE A 227 -15.00 1.21 1.83
CA PHE A 227 -14.66 2.33 0.94
C PHE A 227 -15.77 3.38 0.98
N SER A 228 -15.41 4.60 1.31
CA SER A 228 -16.32 5.73 1.24
C SER A 228 -15.67 7.03 0.80
N ALA A 229 -16.46 8.09 0.69
CA ALA A 229 -15.93 9.42 0.40
C ALA A 229 -16.48 10.49 1.37
N LYS A 230 -15.72 11.59 1.47
CA LYS A 230 -16.12 12.83 2.13
C LYS A 230 -15.95 13.94 1.10
N LEU A 231 -16.98 14.16 0.29
CA LEU A 231 -16.94 15.07 -0.86
C LEU A 231 -17.90 16.24 -0.65
N THR A 232 -17.51 17.40 -1.14
CA THR A 232 -18.40 18.56 -1.28
C THR A 232 -19.28 18.40 -2.52
N SER A 233 -18.76 17.78 -3.59
CA SER A 233 -19.52 17.50 -4.82
C SER A 233 -18.89 16.38 -5.66
N GLY A 234 -19.68 15.81 -6.56
CA GLY A 234 -19.24 14.78 -7.49
C GLY A 234 -19.14 13.39 -6.85
N ARG A 235 -18.36 12.51 -7.48
CA ARG A 235 -18.14 11.12 -7.05
C ARG A 235 -16.65 10.80 -7.13
N VAL A 236 -16.21 9.83 -6.33
CA VAL A 236 -14.87 9.24 -6.46
C VAL A 236 -14.79 8.44 -7.76
N TYR A 237 -13.67 8.52 -8.45
CA TYR A 237 -13.43 7.87 -9.73
C TYR A 237 -13.61 6.35 -9.65
N ALA A 238 -12.92 5.69 -8.72
CA ALA A 238 -13.04 4.26 -8.46
C ALA A 238 -12.66 3.89 -7.01
N ALA A 239 -13.29 2.84 -6.44
CA ALA A 239 -12.81 2.28 -5.17
C ALA A 239 -11.57 1.41 -5.43
N ILE A 240 -11.66 0.49 -6.39
CA ILE A 240 -10.61 -0.46 -6.71
C ILE A 240 -10.31 -0.40 -8.21
N GLY A 241 -9.10 -0.02 -8.57
CA GLY A 241 -8.60 0.06 -9.94
C GLY A 241 -7.52 -0.99 -10.20
N ILE A 242 -7.84 -2.00 -11.01
CA ILE A 242 -6.89 -3.06 -11.36
C ILE A 242 -6.48 -2.92 -12.82
N ARG A 243 -5.18 -2.80 -13.04
CA ARG A 243 -4.58 -2.60 -14.36
C ARG A 243 -3.67 -3.76 -14.79
N GLY A 244 -3.39 -4.68 -13.88
CA GLY A 244 -2.70 -5.94 -14.15
C GLY A 244 -2.67 -6.88 -12.95
N GLY A 245 -2.00 -8.01 -13.13
CA GLY A 245 -1.94 -9.05 -12.12
C GLY A 245 -3.24 -9.83 -11.96
N ASN A 246 -3.29 -10.67 -10.92
CA ASN A 246 -4.38 -11.62 -10.71
C ASN A 246 -4.73 -11.71 -9.22
N GLY A 247 -5.97 -12.04 -8.90
CA GLY A 247 -6.38 -11.96 -7.50
C GLY A 247 -7.85 -12.15 -7.23
N VAL A 248 -8.23 -11.79 -6.01
CA VAL A 248 -9.61 -11.85 -5.51
C VAL A 248 -10.04 -10.50 -4.96
N ILE A 249 -11.29 -10.10 -5.22
CA ILE A 249 -11.94 -8.91 -4.66
C ILE A 249 -13.28 -9.33 -4.08
N PHE A 250 -13.46 -9.30 -2.76
CA PHE A 250 -14.72 -9.76 -2.19
C PHE A 250 -15.14 -9.15 -0.87
N ASN A 251 -16.45 -9.15 -0.61
CA ASN A 251 -17.06 -8.68 0.63
C ASN A 251 -16.63 -7.25 1.04
N ASN A 252 -16.17 -6.41 0.12
CA ASN A 252 -15.95 -4.99 0.42
C ASN A 252 -17.30 -4.27 0.50
N THR A 253 -17.41 -3.28 1.40
CA THR A 253 -18.52 -2.33 1.42
C THR A 253 -18.08 -1.07 0.71
N ILE A 254 -18.82 -0.65 -0.30
CA ILE A 254 -18.51 0.49 -1.17
C ILE A 254 -19.74 1.40 -1.20
N SER A 255 -19.57 2.67 -0.85
CA SER A 255 -20.68 3.64 -0.85
C SER A 255 -21.00 4.18 -2.25
N SER A 256 -22.21 4.73 -2.39
CA SER A 256 -22.79 5.19 -3.66
C SER A 256 -22.11 6.44 -4.23
N ASP A 257 -21.38 7.19 -3.42
CA ASP A 257 -20.54 8.33 -3.81
C ASP A 257 -19.29 7.91 -4.60
N ILE A 258 -19.09 6.61 -4.85
CA ILE A 258 -18.02 6.08 -5.70
C ILE A 258 -18.60 5.65 -7.05
N ALA A 259 -18.04 6.17 -8.15
CA ALA A 259 -18.55 5.96 -9.50
C ALA A 259 -18.29 4.55 -10.04
N ARG A 260 -17.11 3.97 -9.76
CA ARG A 260 -16.70 2.65 -10.23
C ARG A 260 -16.26 1.80 -9.04
N PRO A 261 -17.15 0.95 -8.49
CA PRO A 261 -16.79 0.10 -7.37
C PRO A 261 -15.57 -0.78 -7.67
N VAL A 262 -15.54 -1.43 -8.83
CA VAL A 262 -14.36 -2.11 -9.37
C VAL A 262 -14.17 -1.67 -10.82
N MET A 263 -12.97 -1.23 -11.14
CA MET A 263 -12.54 -0.91 -12.50
C MET A 263 -11.41 -1.86 -12.91
N LEU A 264 -11.56 -2.50 -14.06
CA LEU A 264 -10.54 -3.28 -14.74
C LEU A 264 -10.06 -2.50 -15.96
N ALA A 265 -8.76 -2.47 -16.20
CA ALA A 265 -8.18 -1.88 -17.40
C ALA A 265 -6.93 -2.64 -17.84
N LEU A 266 -6.51 -2.41 -19.08
CA LEU A 266 -5.23 -2.88 -19.60
C LEU A 266 -4.22 -1.73 -19.53
N GLU A 267 -3.04 -1.99 -19.00
CA GLU A 267 -1.92 -1.05 -18.97
C GLU A 267 -0.71 -1.66 -19.71
N GLY A 268 0.04 -0.81 -20.42
CA GLY A 268 1.23 -1.23 -21.18
C GLY A 268 0.94 -1.95 -22.50
N SER A 269 -0.31 -2.00 -22.95
CA SER A 269 -0.69 -2.60 -24.24
C SER A 269 -1.97 -1.98 -24.78
N THR A 270 -2.10 -1.99 -26.11
CA THR A 270 -3.33 -1.55 -26.79
C THR A 270 -4.47 -2.52 -26.51
N CYS A 271 -5.67 -1.98 -26.27
CA CYS A 271 -6.84 -2.82 -26.11
C CYS A 271 -7.12 -3.65 -27.38
N GLY A 272 -7.33 -4.96 -27.20
CA GLY A 272 -7.44 -5.94 -28.30
C GLY A 272 -6.21 -6.84 -28.43
N THR A 273 -5.06 -6.45 -27.87
CA THR A 273 -3.89 -7.35 -27.78
C THR A 273 -4.18 -8.47 -26.79
N TYR A 274 -4.00 -9.73 -27.20
CA TYR A 274 -4.21 -10.89 -26.32
C TYR A 274 -3.29 -12.09 -26.69
N PRO A 275 -2.58 -12.67 -25.71
CA PRO A 275 -2.40 -12.16 -24.35
C PRO A 275 -1.46 -10.94 -24.35
N ALA A 276 -1.84 -9.85 -23.67
CA ALA A 276 -0.89 -8.80 -23.35
C ALA A 276 -0.04 -9.17 -22.12
N PRO A 277 1.22 -8.71 -22.03
CA PRO A 277 2.08 -8.96 -20.87
C PRO A 277 1.44 -8.49 -19.56
N ASP A 278 1.50 -9.33 -18.51
CA ASP A 278 1.06 -9.04 -17.15
C ASP A 278 -0.41 -8.55 -16.99
N GLN A 279 -1.21 -8.68 -18.04
CA GLN A 279 -2.64 -8.34 -18.02
C GLN A 279 -3.41 -9.18 -16.99
N ILE A 280 -4.60 -8.72 -16.64
CA ILE A 280 -5.57 -9.49 -15.86
C ILE A 280 -5.95 -10.76 -16.62
N ARG A 281 -5.84 -11.92 -15.98
CA ARG A 281 -6.28 -13.22 -16.52
C ARG A 281 -7.09 -14.07 -15.53
N GLN A 282 -7.03 -13.73 -14.25
CA GLN A 282 -7.70 -14.46 -13.16
C GLN A 282 -8.11 -13.47 -12.06
N ALA A 283 -9.02 -12.55 -12.36
CA ALA A 283 -9.66 -11.69 -11.36
C ALA A 283 -11.01 -12.27 -10.92
N TRP A 284 -11.13 -12.64 -9.64
CA TRP A 284 -12.37 -13.20 -9.09
C TRP A 284 -13.03 -12.19 -8.17
N ILE A 285 -14.25 -11.77 -8.50
CA ILE A 285 -14.89 -10.59 -7.90
C ILE A 285 -16.29 -10.97 -7.43
N TRP A 286 -16.57 -10.95 -6.12
CA TRP A 286 -17.90 -11.35 -5.61
C TRP A 286 -18.30 -10.60 -4.33
N ASN A 287 -19.61 -10.47 -4.07
CA ASN A 287 -20.16 -9.97 -2.81
C ASN A 287 -19.69 -8.58 -2.32
N ASN A 288 -19.17 -7.68 -3.17
CA ASN A 288 -18.71 -6.35 -2.73
C ASN A 288 -19.83 -5.28 -2.73
N ASN A 289 -21.05 -5.60 -2.31
CA ASN A 289 -22.27 -4.75 -2.43
C ASN A 289 -22.38 -3.95 -3.75
N LEU A 290 -22.03 -4.59 -4.87
CA LEU A 290 -21.65 -3.92 -6.11
C LEU A 290 -22.83 -3.48 -7.00
N GLY A 291 -22.60 -2.40 -7.75
CA GLY A 291 -23.15 -2.19 -9.09
C GLY A 291 -22.33 -2.91 -10.17
N GLU A 292 -22.38 -2.45 -11.42
CA GLU A 292 -21.65 -3.09 -12.53
C GLU A 292 -20.11 -2.93 -12.41
N ILE A 293 -19.34 -3.97 -12.79
CA ILE A 293 -17.87 -3.90 -12.91
C ILE A 293 -17.54 -3.07 -14.16
N SER A 294 -16.80 -1.98 -13.98
CA SER A 294 -16.33 -1.16 -15.10
C SER A 294 -15.15 -1.83 -15.78
N ASN A 295 -15.26 -2.10 -17.08
CA ASN A 295 -14.18 -2.71 -17.85
C ASN A 295 -13.72 -1.77 -18.97
N GLY A 296 -12.54 -1.17 -18.79
CA GLY A 296 -11.93 -0.25 -19.75
C GLY A 296 -11.32 -0.92 -20.98
N CYS A 297 -11.29 -2.26 -21.06
CA CYS A 297 -10.80 -2.97 -22.23
C CYS A 297 -11.46 -4.35 -22.41
N THR A 298 -12.71 -4.35 -22.86
CA THR A 298 -13.51 -5.57 -23.06
C THR A 298 -12.95 -6.53 -24.12
N ALA A 299 -12.15 -6.03 -25.07
CA ALA A 299 -11.53 -6.89 -26.09
C ALA A 299 -10.44 -7.81 -25.50
N SER A 300 -9.64 -7.32 -24.55
CA SER A 300 -8.55 -8.08 -23.92
C SER A 300 -8.91 -8.68 -22.57
N ILE A 301 -9.90 -8.12 -21.86
CA ILE A 301 -10.33 -8.57 -20.53
C ILE A 301 -11.81 -8.98 -20.63
N GLN A 302 -12.11 -10.28 -20.62
CA GLN A 302 -13.45 -10.81 -20.85
C GLN A 302 -14.04 -11.51 -19.62
N LEU A 303 -15.34 -11.33 -19.40
CA LEU A 303 -16.09 -12.04 -18.36
C LEU A 303 -16.10 -13.54 -18.69
N GLY A 304 -15.82 -14.39 -17.69
CA GLY A 304 -15.75 -15.84 -17.85
C GLY A 304 -14.45 -16.35 -18.48
N ARG A 305 -13.52 -15.46 -18.85
CA ARG A 305 -12.18 -15.82 -19.35
C ARG A 305 -11.07 -15.24 -18.48
N ASP A 306 -11.09 -13.92 -18.27
CA ASP A 306 -10.05 -13.17 -17.57
C ASP A 306 -10.51 -12.69 -16.19
N TYR A 307 -11.80 -12.39 -16.06
CA TYR A 307 -12.43 -12.09 -14.78
C TYR A 307 -13.74 -12.82 -14.61
N PHE A 308 -14.11 -13.05 -13.35
CA PHE A 308 -15.23 -13.88 -12.94
C PHE A 308 -16.00 -13.17 -11.83
N THR A 309 -17.33 -13.26 -11.85
CA THR A 309 -18.22 -12.65 -10.86
C THR A 309 -18.67 -13.62 -9.76
N THR A 310 -18.02 -14.79 -9.70
CA THR A 310 -18.27 -15.84 -8.71
C THR A 310 -17.07 -16.00 -7.78
N GLY A 311 -17.30 -16.61 -6.62
CA GLY A 311 -16.23 -16.96 -5.69
C GLY A 311 -15.21 -17.90 -6.33
N LYS A 312 -13.92 -17.63 -6.11
CA LYS A 312 -12.84 -18.49 -6.59
C LYS A 312 -12.91 -19.86 -5.89
N SER A 313 -13.16 -20.92 -6.65
CA SER A 313 -13.19 -22.28 -6.10
C SER A 313 -11.87 -22.65 -5.39
N GLY A 314 -11.98 -23.24 -4.20
CA GLY A 314 -10.85 -23.67 -3.37
C GLY A 314 -10.02 -22.55 -2.73
N TYR A 315 -10.38 -21.28 -2.94
CA TYR A 315 -9.69 -20.17 -2.30
C TYR A 315 -10.11 -20.06 -0.83
N VAL A 316 -9.11 -19.99 0.06
CA VAL A 316 -9.27 -19.73 1.48
C VAL A 316 -8.43 -18.50 1.82
N PRO A 317 -9.01 -17.42 2.38
CA PRO A 317 -8.24 -16.27 2.82
C PRO A 317 -7.21 -16.66 3.87
N TYR A 318 -6.03 -16.04 3.84
CA TYR A 318 -5.05 -16.23 4.91
C TYR A 318 -5.63 -15.83 6.27
N THR A 319 -5.18 -16.48 7.34
CA THR A 319 -5.74 -16.27 8.69
C THR A 319 -5.82 -14.79 9.09
N TYR A 320 -6.90 -14.43 9.77
CA TYR A 320 -7.18 -13.08 10.26
C TYR A 320 -7.59 -13.14 11.74
N PRO A 321 -7.05 -12.27 12.63
CA PRO A 321 -5.99 -11.30 12.36
C PRO A 321 -4.68 -11.96 11.90
N HIS A 322 -3.81 -11.19 11.24
CA HIS A 322 -2.51 -11.71 10.83
C HIS A 322 -1.71 -12.21 12.06
N PRO A 323 -1.05 -13.38 12.03
CA PRO A 323 -0.41 -13.96 13.22
C PRO A 323 0.74 -13.12 13.81
N LEU A 324 1.34 -12.23 13.00
CA LEU A 324 2.37 -11.30 13.50
C LEU A 324 1.82 -10.14 14.34
N ARG A 325 0.51 -10.07 14.59
CA ARG A 325 -0.10 -9.05 15.46
C ARG A 325 0.01 -9.36 16.95
N GLY A 326 0.36 -10.58 17.34
CA GLY A 326 0.51 -11.02 18.73
C GLY A 326 1.07 -12.43 18.83
#